data_AF-A0A3B8RK20-F1
#
_entry.id   AF-A0A3B8RK20-F1
#
_cell.length_a   1.000
_cell.length_b   1.000
_cell.length_c   1.000
_cell.angle_alpha   90.00
_cell.angle_beta   90.00
_cell.angle_gamma   90.00
#
_symmetry.space_group_name_H-M   'P 1'
#
loop_
_entity.id
_entity.type
_entity.pdbx_description
1 polymer ?
#
loop_
_entity_poly.entity_id
_entity_poly.type
_entity_poly.pdbx_seq_one_letter_code
_entity_poly.pdbx_strand_id
1 'polypeptide(L)'
;MTFLNPAVLFGLITASIPILIHLFNLRKLKKIEFSTLAFLKELQKNKIRKVKLKQWILLALRVLIILFLVMAFARPTLKGLAIGGTTSAAKTTAVFIIDDTFSMSVIDNQGSLLNQAKSTAKNLLRNFQEGDEAALILV
;
A
#
# COMPACT_ATOMS: atom_id res chain seq x y z
N MET A 1 -6.96 -9.22 6.35
CA MET A 1 -6.55 -7.92 5.75
C MET A 1 -7.29 -7.75 4.45
N THR A 2 -7.87 -6.59 4.23
CA THR A 2 -8.62 -6.26 3.01
C THR A 2 -7.75 -5.38 2.10
N PHE A 3 -7.79 -5.65 0.80
CA PHE A 3 -7.11 -4.81 -0.20
C PHE A 3 -8.16 -3.99 -0.92
N LEU A 4 -7.89 -2.70 -1.10
CA LEU A 4 -8.82 -1.82 -1.81
C LEU A 4 -8.87 -2.15 -3.31
N ASN A 5 -7.75 -2.61 -3.87
CA ASN A 5 -7.67 -3.07 -5.25
C ASN A 5 -6.92 -4.41 -5.37
N PRO A 6 -7.63 -5.54 -5.29
CA PRO A 6 -7.00 -6.86 -5.36
C PRO A 6 -6.39 -7.19 -6.73
N ALA A 7 -6.82 -6.55 -7.81
CA ALA A 7 -6.27 -6.79 -9.15
C ALA A 7 -4.80 -6.34 -9.27
N VAL A 8 -4.37 -5.36 -8.47
CA VAL A 8 -2.99 -4.86 -8.49
C VAL A 8 -1.99 -5.92 -7.99
N LEU A 9 -2.41 -6.92 -7.22
CA LEU A 9 -1.55 -8.03 -6.80
C LEU A 9 -0.99 -8.83 -7.99
N PHE A 10 -1.67 -8.86 -9.14
CA PHE A 10 -1.11 -9.46 -10.36
C PHE A 10 0.17 -8.77 -10.83
N GLY A 11 0.40 -7.50 -10.45
CA GLY A 11 1.65 -6.78 -10.69
C GLY A 11 2.87 -7.40 -10.00
N LEU A 12 2.68 -8.28 -9.00
CA LEU A 12 3.78 -9.05 -8.41
C LEU A 12 4.46 -9.97 -9.41
N ILE A 13 3.76 -10.44 -10.45
CA ILE A 13 4.33 -11.24 -11.53
C ILE A 13 5.44 -10.46 -12.24
N THR A 14 5.27 -9.15 -12.38
CA THR A 14 6.28 -8.25 -12.97
C THR A 14 7.57 -8.22 -12.15
N ALA A 15 7.49 -8.40 -10.83
CA ALA A 15 8.67 -8.46 -9.96
C ALA A 15 9.52 -9.72 -10.21
N SER A 16 8.98 -10.76 -10.87
CA SER A 16 9.73 -11.94 -11.29
C SER A 16 10.57 -11.70 -12.55
N ILE A 17 10.27 -10.68 -13.37
CA ILE A 17 10.99 -10.41 -14.63
C ILE A 17 12.49 -10.16 -14.41
N PRO A 18 12.93 -9.28 -13.48
CA PRO A 18 14.36 -9.05 -13.26
C PRO A 18 15.10 -10.30 -12.78
N ILE A 19 14.42 -11.14 -12.00
CA ILE A 19 14.95 -12.40 -11.46
C ILE A 19 15.16 -13.39 -12.61
N LEU A 20 14.17 -13.54 -13.49
CA LEU A 20 14.25 -14.41 -14.66
C LEU A 20 15.36 -13.95 -15.61
N ILE A 21 15.42 -12.65 -15.93
CA ILE A 21 16.48 -12.09 -16.78
C ILE A 21 17.86 -12.34 -16.17
N HIS A 22 18.02 -12.19 -14.85
CA HIS A 22 19.27 -12.49 -14.17
C HIS A 22 19.66 -13.96 -14.30
N LEU A 23 18.69 -14.88 -14.10
CA LEU A 23 18.89 -16.32 -14.23
C LEU A 23 19.27 -16.74 -15.65
N PHE A 24 18.68 -16.13 -16.68
CA PHE A 24 19.06 -16.39 -18.06
C PHE A 24 20.44 -15.84 -18.41
N ASN A 25 20.84 -14.70 -17.85
CA ASN A 25 22.16 -14.10 -18.07
C ASN A 25 23.30 -14.87 -17.35
N LEU A 26 22.98 -15.85 -16.49
CA LEU A 26 23.97 -16.76 -15.88
C LEU A 26 24.52 -17.80 -16.88
N ARG A 27 23.88 -17.99 -18.05
CA ARG A 27 24.43 -18.80 -19.15
C ARG A 27 25.59 -18.03 -19.81
N LYS A 28 26.78 -18.19 -19.24
CA LYS A 28 28.02 -17.59 -19.76
C LYS A 28 28.35 -18.12 -21.16
N LEU A 29 28.64 -17.19 -22.06
CA LEU A 29 29.33 -17.44 -23.32
C LEU A 29 30.66 -18.16 -23.05
N LYS A 30 30.92 -19.23 -23.82
CA LYS A 30 32.18 -20.01 -23.79
C LYS A 30 33.34 -19.05 -24.03
N LYS A 31 34.18 -18.83 -23.02
CA LYS A 31 35.39 -18.01 -23.16
C LYS A 31 36.48 -18.87 -23.79
N ILE A 32 36.95 -18.48 -24.97
CA ILE A 32 38.11 -19.08 -25.62
C ILE A 32 39.34 -18.51 -24.91
N GLU A 33 40.17 -19.36 -24.32
CA GLU A 33 41.37 -18.93 -23.58
C GLU A 33 42.50 -18.63 -24.56
N PHE A 34 42.84 -17.36 -24.73
CA PHE A 34 44.07 -16.95 -25.40
C PHE A 34 45.24 -16.98 -24.40
N SER A 35 46.32 -17.67 -24.79
CA SER A 35 47.47 -18.05 -23.95
C SER A 35 48.19 -16.89 -23.24
N THR A 36 48.10 -15.66 -23.75
CA THR A 36 48.82 -14.49 -23.22
C THR A 36 48.16 -13.87 -21.98
N LEU A 37 46.91 -14.24 -21.67
CA LEU A 37 46.09 -13.56 -20.63
C LEU A 37 46.11 -14.24 -19.25
N ALA A 38 46.84 -15.35 -19.07
CA ALA A 38 46.87 -16.10 -17.81
C ALA A 38 47.37 -15.24 -16.63
N PHE A 39 48.38 -14.40 -16.85
CA PHE A 39 48.96 -13.51 -15.84
C PHE A 39 48.01 -12.37 -15.40
N LEU A 40 47.17 -11.87 -16.32
CA LEU A 40 46.15 -10.85 -16.03
C LEU A 40 44.97 -11.39 -15.20
N LYS A 41 44.69 -12.70 -15.34
CA LYS A 41 43.57 -13.40 -14.67
C LYS A 41 43.79 -13.52 -13.16
N GLU A 42 45.04 -13.65 -12.73
CA GLU A 42 45.44 -13.75 -11.32
C GLU A 42 45.11 -12.44 -10.57
N LEU A 43 45.37 -11.28 -11.18
CA LEU A 43 45.04 -9.95 -10.63
C LEU A 43 43.53 -9.64 -10.62
N GLN A 44 42.74 -10.29 -11.49
CA GLN A 44 41.29 -10.09 -11.55
C GLN A 44 40.48 -10.85 -10.47
N LYS A 45 41.05 -11.89 -9.83
CA LYS A 45 40.31 -12.73 -8.86
C LYS A 45 39.67 -11.92 -7.73
N ASN A 46 40.32 -10.86 -7.24
CA ASN A 46 39.76 -9.99 -6.19
C ASN A 46 38.64 -9.06 -6.67
N LYS A 47 38.69 -8.59 -7.93
CA LYS A 47 37.65 -7.69 -8.49
C LYS A 47 36.34 -8.44 -8.74
N ILE A 48 36.41 -9.73 -9.09
CA ILE A 48 35.24 -10.58 -9.41
C ILE A 48 34.31 -10.75 -8.20
N ARG A 49 34.84 -10.89 -6.97
CA ARG A 49 34.01 -11.10 -5.76
C ARG A 49 33.19 -9.85 -5.39
N LYS A 50 33.79 -8.66 -5.50
CA LYS A 50 33.09 -7.37 -5.27
C LYS A 50 32.01 -7.10 -6.33
N VAL A 51 32.27 -7.45 -7.58
CA VAL A 51 31.29 -7.29 -8.68
C VAL A 51 30.08 -8.18 -8.47
N LYS A 52 30.27 -9.44 -8.05
CA LYS A 52 29.15 -10.34 -7.73
C LYS A 52 28.28 -9.80 -6.60
N LEU A 53 28.86 -9.30 -5.51
CA LEU A 53 28.08 -8.76 -4.39
C LEU A 53 27.23 -7.55 -4.82
N LYS A 54 27.79 -6.62 -5.60
CA LYS A 54 27.05 -5.49 -6.16
C LYS A 54 25.90 -5.94 -7.08
N GLN A 55 26.08 -7.01 -7.85
CA GLN A 55 25.03 -7.55 -8.73
C GLN A 55 23.83 -8.09 -7.93
N TRP A 56 24.07 -8.80 -6.82
CA TRP A 56 23.00 -9.26 -5.94
C TRP A 56 22.24 -8.11 -5.27
N ILE A 57 22.96 -7.09 -4.81
CA ILE A 57 22.34 -5.88 -4.22
C ILE A 57 21.49 -5.13 -5.26
N LEU A 58 22.01 -4.97 -6.49
CA LEU A 58 21.27 -4.32 -7.58
C LEU A 58 20.01 -5.11 -7.98
N LEU A 59 20.09 -6.46 -7.97
CA LEU A 59 18.92 -7.31 -8.21
C LEU A 59 17.87 -7.11 -7.11
N ALA A 60 18.28 -7.16 -5.85
CA ALA A 60 17.38 -6.96 -4.70
C ALA A 60 16.69 -5.59 -4.77
N LEU A 61 17.43 -4.53 -5.07
CA LEU A 61 16.88 -3.19 -5.19
C LEU A 61 15.85 -3.07 -6.32
N ARG A 62 16.10 -3.66 -7.50
CA ARG A 62 15.13 -3.68 -8.61
C ARG A 62 13.82 -4.36 -8.23
N VAL A 63 13.91 -5.51 -7.55
CA VAL A 63 12.73 -6.26 -7.11
C VAL A 63 11.98 -5.48 -6.03
N LEU A 64 12.70 -4.87 -5.07
CA LEU A 64 12.10 -4.05 -4.02
C LEU A 64 11.35 -2.84 -4.57
N ILE A 65 11.88 -2.15 -5.58
CA ILE A 65 11.19 -1.02 -6.22
C ILE A 65 9.84 -1.46 -6.79
N ILE A 66 9.82 -2.57 -7.54
CA ILE A 66 8.57 -3.10 -8.12
C ILE A 66 7.61 -3.53 -7.01
N LEU A 67 8.11 -4.20 -5.97
CA LEU A 67 7.30 -4.64 -4.83
C LEU A 67 6.65 -3.47 -4.10
N PHE A 68 7.42 -2.41 -3.79
CA PHE A 68 6.90 -1.22 -3.15
C PHE A 68 5.91 -0.46 -4.01
N LEU A 69 6.13 -0.42 -5.33
CA LEU A 69 5.20 0.19 -6.27
C LEU A 69 3.87 -0.57 -6.26
N VAL A 70 3.91 -1.89 -6.42
CA VAL A 70 2.71 -2.75 -6.36
C VAL A 70 1.99 -2.58 -5.02
N MET A 71 2.71 -2.54 -3.91
CA MET A 71 2.12 -2.39 -2.57
C MET A 71 1.51 -1.00 -2.35
N ALA A 72 2.13 0.06 -2.89
CA ALA A 72 1.61 1.42 -2.84
C ALA A 72 0.27 1.54 -3.60
N PHE A 73 0.16 0.90 -4.77
CA PHE A 73 -1.08 0.90 -5.55
C PHE A 73 -2.14 -0.09 -5.01
N ALA A 74 -1.73 -1.22 -4.42
CA ALA A 74 -2.65 -2.17 -3.81
C ALA A 74 -3.34 -1.62 -2.54
N ARG A 75 -2.76 -0.56 -1.93
CA ARG A 75 -3.24 0.09 -0.69
C ARG A 75 -3.74 -0.93 0.34
N PRO A 76 -2.83 -1.72 0.95
CA PRO A 76 -3.23 -2.69 1.97
C PRO A 76 -3.89 -1.95 3.14
N THR A 77 -5.14 -2.28 3.43
CA THR A 77 -5.84 -1.69 4.58
C THR A 77 -5.48 -2.50 5.82
N LEU A 78 -4.55 -1.96 6.63
CA LEU A 78 -4.30 -2.45 7.98
C LEU A 78 -5.24 -1.69 8.93
N LYS A 79 -6.31 -2.35 9.39
CA LYS A 79 -7.14 -1.83 10.48
C LYS A 79 -6.25 -1.74 11.73
N GLY A 80 -5.91 -0.52 12.16
CA GLY A 80 -5.26 -0.26 13.46
C GLY A 80 -3.74 -0.01 13.44
N LEU A 81 -3.06 0.02 12.28
CA LEU A 81 -1.64 0.37 12.22
C LEU A 81 -1.44 1.78 11.67
N ALA A 82 -1.53 2.77 12.56
CA ALA A 82 -1.16 4.16 12.26
C ALA A 82 0.37 4.28 12.27
N ILE A 83 1.02 3.99 11.13
CA ILE A 83 2.45 4.30 10.95
C ILE A 83 2.54 5.81 10.72
N GLY A 84 3.17 6.51 11.67
CA GLY A 84 3.21 7.97 11.80
C GLY A 84 3.18 8.74 10.48
N GLY A 85 2.13 9.54 10.29
CA GLY A 85 2.02 10.56 9.24
C GLY A 85 1.53 10.09 7.87
N THR A 86 1.35 8.79 7.60
CA THR A 86 0.94 8.29 6.26
C THR A 86 -0.48 7.72 6.20
N THR A 87 -1.18 7.64 7.33
CA THR A 87 -2.62 7.42 7.31
C THR A 87 -3.31 8.74 6.97
N SER A 88 -3.33 9.09 5.68
CA SER A 88 -4.48 9.83 5.16
C SER A 88 -5.66 8.89 5.28
N ALA A 89 -6.22 8.77 6.49
CA ALA A 89 -7.63 8.46 6.65
C ALA A 89 -8.31 9.44 5.69
N ALA A 90 -8.95 8.89 4.66
CA ALA A 90 -9.58 9.72 3.65
C ALA A 90 -10.54 10.64 4.40
N LYS A 91 -10.31 11.96 4.30
CA LYS A 91 -11.18 12.96 4.92
C LYS A 91 -12.61 12.63 4.50
N THR A 92 -13.43 12.25 5.46
CA THR A 92 -14.80 11.84 5.22
C THR A 92 -15.67 13.05 5.40
N THR A 93 -16.34 13.47 4.33
CA THR A 93 -17.40 14.48 4.41
C THR A 93 -18.72 13.75 4.59
N ALA A 94 -19.40 13.98 5.71
CA ALA A 94 -20.71 13.40 5.98
C ALA A 94 -21.78 14.49 6.09
N VAL A 95 -22.93 14.23 5.47
CA VAL A 95 -24.10 15.10 5.55
C VAL A 95 -25.19 14.35 6.31
N PHE A 96 -25.55 14.86 7.48
CA PHE A 96 -26.66 14.37 8.27
C PHE A 96 -27.93 15.12 7.87
N ILE A 97 -28.95 14.39 7.43
CA ILE A 97 -30.26 14.94 7.10
C ILE A 97 -31.21 14.46 8.19
N ILE A 98 -31.78 15.39 8.96
CA ILE A 98 -32.71 15.08 10.05
C ILE A 98 -34.04 15.78 9.76
N ASP A 99 -35.11 15.01 9.67
CA ASP A 99 -36.47 15.52 9.54
C ASP A 99 -36.89 16.25 10.85
N ASP A 100 -37.44 17.46 10.76
CA ASP A 100 -37.97 18.24 11.87
C ASP A 100 -39.51 18.38 11.87
N THR A 101 -40.18 17.63 11.00
CA THR A 101 -41.64 17.57 10.90
C THR A 101 -42.28 17.10 12.21
N PHE A 102 -43.53 17.50 12.45
CA PHE A 102 -44.31 17.17 13.65
C PHE A 102 -44.41 15.66 13.94
N SER A 103 -44.32 14.81 12.91
CA SER A 103 -44.26 13.35 13.02
C SER A 103 -43.04 12.84 13.81
N MET A 104 -41.95 13.61 13.85
CA MET A 104 -40.74 13.28 14.64
C MET A 104 -40.89 13.55 16.13
N SER A 105 -42.00 14.16 16.55
CA SER A 105 -42.36 14.34 17.96
C SER A 105 -43.05 13.13 18.57
N VAL A 106 -43.34 12.08 17.78
CA VAL A 106 -43.90 10.81 18.29
C VAL A 106 -42.93 10.19 19.29
N ILE A 107 -43.46 9.83 20.46
CA ILE A 107 -42.72 9.24 21.57
C ILE A 107 -42.96 7.74 21.56
N ASP A 108 -41.88 6.97 21.51
CA ASP A 108 -41.88 5.53 21.74
C ASP A 108 -41.19 5.22 23.08
N ASN A 109 -41.06 3.94 23.43
CA ASN A 109 -40.39 3.43 24.61
C ASN A 109 -38.93 3.92 24.79
N GLN A 110 -38.32 4.44 23.72
CA GLN A 110 -36.95 4.97 23.70
C GLN A 110 -36.87 6.52 23.62
N GLY A 111 -37.99 7.22 23.81
CA GLY A 111 -38.11 8.68 23.68
C GLY A 111 -38.60 9.13 22.30
N SER A 112 -38.59 10.45 22.04
CA SER A 112 -39.05 10.98 20.74
C SER A 112 -38.15 10.52 19.59
N LEU A 113 -38.74 10.30 18.42
CA LEU A 113 -38.00 9.92 17.20
C LEU A 113 -36.89 10.94 16.89
N LEU A 114 -37.16 12.23 17.10
CA LEU A 114 -36.16 13.29 16.96
C LEU A 114 -34.96 13.10 17.92
N ASN A 115 -35.21 12.71 19.16
CA ASN A 115 -34.14 12.46 20.14
C ASN A 115 -33.31 11.23 19.77
N GLN A 116 -33.95 10.18 19.24
CA GLN A 116 -33.27 9.00 18.72
C GLN A 116 -32.38 9.36 17.52
N ALA A 117 -32.88 10.14 16.57
CA ALA A 117 -32.10 10.63 15.42
C ALA A 117 -30.87 11.44 15.88
N LYS A 118 -31.06 12.36 16.84
CA LYS A 118 -29.96 13.14 17.43
C LYS A 118 -28.92 12.25 18.14
N SER A 119 -29.37 11.23 18.86
CA SER A 119 -28.49 10.28 19.55
C SER A 119 -27.64 9.48 18.55
N THR A 120 -28.26 8.97 17.50
CA THR A 120 -27.57 8.23 16.42
C THR A 120 -26.56 9.11 15.70
N ALA A 121 -26.92 10.34 15.35
CA ALA A 121 -26.00 11.30 14.73
C ALA A 121 -24.78 11.58 15.63
N LYS A 122 -25.00 11.79 16.95
CA LYS A 122 -23.90 11.96 17.91
C LYS A 122 -23.01 10.73 18.01
N ASN A 123 -23.57 9.52 17.97
CA ASN A 123 -22.79 8.28 18.00
C ASN A 123 -21.94 8.10 16.74
N LEU A 124 -22.46 8.51 15.57
CA LEU A 124 -21.70 8.49 14.33
C LEU A 124 -20.57 9.52 14.33
N LEU A 125 -20.82 10.74 14.83
CA LEU A 125 -19.81 11.79 14.97
C LEU A 125 -18.65 11.40 15.89
N ARG A 126 -18.87 10.54 16.89
CA ARG A 126 -17.79 10.05 17.77
C ARG A 126 -16.73 9.21 17.04
N ASN A 127 -17.05 8.68 15.85
CA ASN A 127 -16.13 7.89 15.05
C ASN A 127 -15.30 8.73 14.08
N PHE A 128 -15.54 10.04 14.01
CA PHE A 128 -14.86 10.93 13.07
C PHE A 128 -13.48 11.30 13.60
N GLN A 129 -12.53 11.48 12.68
CA GLN A 129 -11.15 11.82 12.98
C GLN A 129 -10.88 13.31 12.72
N GLU A 130 -9.76 13.82 13.22
CA GLU A 130 -9.31 15.18 12.92
C GLU A 130 -9.15 15.37 11.40
N GLY A 131 -9.97 16.26 10.83
CA GLY A 131 -10.00 16.55 9.40
C GLY A 131 -11.22 16.03 8.63
N ASP A 132 -12.12 15.29 9.28
CA ASP A 132 -13.43 14.95 8.73
C ASP A 132 -14.38 16.16 8.83
N GLU A 133 -15.26 16.32 7.84
CA GLU A 133 -16.22 17.41 7.77
C GLU A 133 -17.64 16.87 7.96
N ALA A 134 -18.44 17.55 8.79
CA ALA A 134 -19.82 17.20 9.02
C ALA A 134 -20.74 18.39 8.74
N ALA A 135 -21.78 18.17 7.93
CA ALA A 135 -22.87 19.10 7.73
C ALA A 135 -24.16 18.52 8.30
N LEU A 136 -25.00 19.38 8.89
CA LEU A 136 -26.33 19.02 9.36
C LEU A 136 -27.37 19.83 8.59
N ILE A 137 -28.34 19.14 8.00
CA ILE A 137 -29.48 19.73 7.31
C ILE A 137 -30.73 19.26 8.03
N LEU A 138 -31.55 20.22 8.45
CA LEU A 138 -32.90 19.95 8.94
C LEU A 138 -33.88 20.09 7.77
N VAL A 139 -34.81 19.15 7.66
CA VAL A 139 -35.79 19.05 6.56
C VAL A 139 -37.19 19.02 7.11
#